data_AF-A0A7R9WYE6-F1
#
_entry.id   AF-A0A7R9WYE6-F1
#
_cell.length_a   1.000
_cell.length_b   1.000
_cell.length_c   1.000
_cell.angle_alpha   90.00
_cell.angle_beta   90.00
_cell.angle_gamma   90.00
#
_symmetry.space_group_name_H-M   'P 1'
#
loop_
_entity.id
_entity.type
_entity.pdbx_description
1 polymer ?
#
loop_
_entity_poly.entity_id
_entity_poly.type
_entity_poly.pdbx_seq_one_letter_code
_entity_poly.pdbx_strand_id
1 'polypeptide(L)'
;VTSLLRFIGMTNPFPILRWYLFKSGLLTSTGCDHGAFVRTSASTGQPDLQIRFIAAKPLGADGMTTYTQFRNSKAPEDGYTFQLIAVRPKSRGEIRINSSNTHVKPSIDMGYLNNSADVRTLTEGVKLARQLGKNVGWEEYLGEEVYPGIDVQSDAEIHEYAKNTVHSANAGVGTCRMGTGNDAVVTPSLEVIGVKNVRVGDSSVICTIPGGQTATPTVMIAERCAAFVRSMKNKIPTAFHVEKKKITSSSSSKKATAAAGTA
;
A
#
# COMPACT_ATOMS: atom_id res chain seq x y z
N VAL A 1 14.58 -20.50 -13.52
CA VAL A 1 13.20 -20.33 -14.05
C VAL A 1 13.17 -19.47 -15.29
N THR A 2 14.01 -18.42 -15.39
CA THR A 2 14.02 -17.53 -16.55
C THR A 2 14.55 -18.20 -17.82
N SER A 3 15.36 -19.25 -17.71
CA SER A 3 15.73 -20.14 -18.82
C SER A 3 14.55 -20.89 -19.43
N LEU A 4 13.56 -21.31 -18.62
CA LEU A 4 12.38 -22.04 -19.10
C LEU A 4 11.45 -21.17 -19.95
N LEU A 5 11.56 -19.85 -19.81
CA LEU A 5 10.87 -18.86 -20.65
C LEU A 5 11.60 -18.62 -21.99
N ARG A 6 12.69 -19.34 -22.29
CA ARG A 6 13.49 -19.19 -23.51
C ARG A 6 13.64 -20.49 -24.29
N PHE A 7 13.71 -20.35 -25.62
CA PHE A 7 14.06 -21.41 -26.56
C PHE A 7 14.99 -20.79 -27.61
N ILE A 8 16.27 -21.19 -27.63
CA ILE A 8 17.29 -20.74 -28.60
C ILE A 8 17.35 -19.20 -28.72
N GLY A 9 17.50 -18.49 -27.60
CA GLY A 9 17.63 -17.02 -27.57
C GLY A 9 16.35 -16.23 -27.89
N MET A 10 15.24 -16.90 -28.19
CA MET A 10 13.92 -16.31 -28.36
C MET A 10 13.02 -16.62 -27.16
N THR A 11 11.94 -15.85 -26.99
CA THR A 11 10.88 -16.17 -26.03
C THR A 11 10.30 -17.55 -26.35
N ASN A 12 10.31 -18.44 -25.37
CA ASN A 12 9.73 -19.76 -25.50
C ASN A 12 8.20 -19.63 -25.69
N PRO A 13 7.63 -20.10 -26.81
CA PRO A 13 6.19 -20.03 -27.02
C PRO A 13 5.42 -20.99 -26.10
N PHE A 14 6.04 -22.05 -25.58
CA PHE A 14 5.34 -23.08 -24.79
C PHE A 14 4.71 -22.54 -23.50
N PRO A 15 5.39 -21.73 -22.65
CA PRO A 15 4.75 -21.07 -21.52
C PRO A 15 3.54 -20.20 -21.90
N ILE A 16 3.63 -19.48 -23.02
CA ILE A 16 2.54 -18.62 -23.53
C ILE A 16 1.37 -19.49 -23.99
N LEU A 17 1.61 -20.51 -24.81
CA LEU A 17 0.58 -21.42 -25.29
C LEU A 17 -0.09 -22.18 -24.13
N ARG A 18 0.69 -22.67 -23.16
CA ARG A 18 0.17 -23.35 -21.98
C ARG A 18 -0.73 -22.44 -21.15
N TRP A 19 -0.30 -21.20 -20.93
CA TRP A 19 -1.12 -20.21 -20.24
C TRP A 19 -2.37 -19.86 -21.05
N TYR A 20 -2.25 -19.65 -22.36
CA TYR A 20 -3.38 -19.27 -23.21
C TYR A 20 -4.46 -20.36 -23.25
N LEU A 21 -4.06 -21.60 -23.50
CA LEU A 21 -4.96 -22.76 -23.69
C LEU A 21 -5.47 -23.35 -22.37
N PHE A 22 -4.62 -23.45 -21.35
CA PHE A 22 -4.93 -24.19 -20.12
C PHE A 22 -4.94 -23.34 -18.85
N LYS A 23 -4.69 -22.02 -18.96
CA LYS A 23 -4.62 -21.10 -17.81
C LYS A 23 -3.67 -21.59 -16.71
N SER A 24 -2.59 -22.26 -17.10
CA SER A 24 -1.62 -22.87 -16.18
C SER A 24 -0.18 -22.63 -16.64
N GLY A 25 0.78 -22.89 -15.75
CA GLY A 25 2.21 -22.79 -16.02
C GLY A 25 2.85 -21.50 -15.49
N LEU A 26 4.10 -21.25 -15.87
CA LEU A 26 4.93 -20.20 -15.25
C LEU A 26 4.35 -18.77 -15.33
N LEU A 27 3.51 -18.48 -16.33
CA LEU A 27 2.89 -17.16 -16.51
C LEU A 27 1.66 -16.92 -15.61
N THR A 28 1.31 -17.86 -14.72
CA THR A 28 0.29 -17.66 -13.68
C THR A 28 0.86 -17.17 -12.35
N SER A 29 2.16 -16.86 -12.31
CA SER A 29 2.89 -16.42 -11.13
C SER A 29 3.22 -14.93 -11.20
N THR A 30 3.25 -14.26 -10.05
CA THR A 30 3.78 -12.89 -9.92
C THR A 30 5.27 -12.85 -9.60
N GLY A 31 5.88 -14.03 -9.41
CA GLY A 31 7.27 -14.23 -9.06
C GLY A 31 7.54 -14.28 -7.56
N CYS A 32 6.66 -13.76 -6.71
CA CYS A 32 6.86 -13.69 -5.25
C CYS A 32 5.81 -14.51 -4.46
N ASP A 33 5.45 -15.69 -4.97
CA ASP A 33 4.31 -16.47 -4.47
C ASP A 33 4.63 -17.24 -3.17
N HIS A 34 5.91 -17.47 -2.89
CA HIS A 34 6.37 -18.25 -1.75
C HIS A 34 7.22 -17.41 -0.81
N GLY A 35 7.27 -17.78 0.46
CA GLY A 35 7.98 -17.01 1.46
C GLY A 35 7.75 -17.49 2.88
N ALA A 36 8.14 -16.65 3.84
CA ALA A 36 8.00 -16.90 5.26
C ALA A 36 7.72 -15.62 6.04
N PHE A 37 7.08 -15.77 7.19
CA PHE A 37 7.00 -14.74 8.23
C PHE A 37 7.81 -15.21 9.43
N VAL A 38 8.81 -14.42 9.83
CA VAL A 38 9.74 -14.79 10.90
C VAL A 38 9.85 -13.67 11.93
N ARG A 39 10.29 -14.05 13.13
CA ARG A 39 10.58 -13.13 14.22
C ARG A 39 12.06 -12.83 14.24
N THR A 40 12.42 -11.55 14.16
CA THR A 40 13.77 -11.06 14.42
C THR A 40 13.90 -10.68 15.90
N SER A 41 15.10 -10.29 16.34
CA SER A 41 15.29 -9.81 17.72
C SER A 41 14.55 -8.50 18.03
N ALA A 42 14.14 -7.74 17.02
CA ALA A 42 13.34 -6.52 17.18
C ALA A 42 11.83 -6.79 17.37
N SER A 43 11.40 -8.05 17.23
CA SER A 43 9.99 -8.44 17.33
C SER A 43 9.42 -8.27 18.75
N THR A 44 8.18 -7.77 18.83
CA THR A 44 7.40 -7.71 20.07
C THR A 44 6.32 -8.81 20.11
N GLY A 45 6.72 -10.07 19.87
CA GLY A 45 5.85 -11.25 19.99
C GLY A 45 5.10 -11.68 18.74
N GLN A 46 5.21 -10.95 17.63
CA GLN A 46 4.63 -11.30 16.32
C GLN A 46 5.70 -11.20 15.23
N PRO A 47 5.64 -12.01 14.15
CA PRO A 47 6.60 -11.91 13.05
C PRO A 47 6.74 -10.48 12.53
N ASP A 48 7.93 -9.94 12.44
CA ASP A 48 8.21 -8.57 12.01
C ASP A 48 8.94 -8.52 10.66
N LEU A 49 9.46 -9.66 10.20
CA LEU A 49 10.07 -9.83 8.89
C LEU A 49 9.22 -10.77 8.02
N GLN A 50 8.91 -10.32 6.81
CA GLN A 50 8.44 -11.17 5.71
C GLN A 50 9.59 -11.38 4.72
N ILE A 51 9.83 -12.63 4.38
CA ILE A 51 10.72 -13.04 3.29
C ILE A 51 9.83 -13.44 2.13
N ARG A 52 10.04 -12.88 0.95
CA ARG A 52 9.47 -13.40 -0.30
C ARG A 52 10.59 -14.02 -1.12
N PHE A 53 10.39 -15.27 -1.51
CA PHE A 53 11.29 -15.97 -2.42
C PHE A 53 10.85 -15.71 -3.86
N ILE A 54 11.80 -15.26 -4.67
CA ILE A 54 11.61 -15.02 -6.09
C ILE A 54 12.59 -15.90 -6.83
N ALA A 55 12.10 -16.80 -7.67
CA ALA A 55 12.92 -17.73 -8.47
C ALA A 55 13.52 -17.06 -9.72
N ALA A 56 13.98 -15.82 -9.58
CA ALA A 56 14.66 -15.04 -10.61
C ALA A 56 15.78 -14.20 -9.97
N LYS A 57 16.88 -14.02 -10.71
CA LYS A 57 17.96 -13.11 -10.33
C LYS A 57 17.46 -11.66 -10.46
N PRO A 58 17.79 -10.78 -9.51
CA PRO A 58 17.43 -9.37 -9.63
C PRO A 58 18.38 -8.69 -10.64
N LEU A 59 17.87 -7.69 -11.36
CA LEU A 59 18.66 -6.89 -12.32
C LEU A 59 19.33 -5.69 -11.66
N GLY A 60 18.87 -5.32 -10.46
CA GLY A 60 19.47 -4.31 -9.60
C GLY A 60 19.07 -4.53 -8.14
N ALA A 61 19.72 -3.81 -7.22
CA ALA A 61 19.44 -3.92 -5.79
C ALA A 61 18.05 -3.38 -5.38
N ASP A 62 17.48 -2.45 -6.17
CA ASP A 62 16.08 -2.05 -6.05
C ASP A 62 15.16 -3.05 -6.76
N GLY A 63 14.33 -3.73 -5.96
CA GLY A 63 13.38 -4.72 -6.44
C GLY A 63 12.32 -4.13 -7.37
N MET A 64 11.91 -2.88 -7.17
CA MET A 64 10.88 -2.25 -8.02
C MET A 64 11.43 -1.95 -9.41
N THR A 65 12.63 -1.37 -9.48
CA THR A 65 13.31 -1.11 -10.75
C THR A 65 13.62 -2.42 -11.48
N THR A 66 13.98 -3.49 -10.76
CA THR A 66 14.19 -4.82 -11.35
C THR A 66 12.99 -5.31 -12.18
N TYR A 67 11.75 -5.20 -11.69
CA TYR A 67 10.57 -5.62 -12.47
C TYR A 67 10.39 -4.78 -13.74
N THR A 68 10.63 -3.47 -13.67
CA THR A 68 10.53 -2.59 -14.84
C THR A 68 11.62 -2.87 -15.87
N GLN A 69 12.84 -3.18 -15.42
CA GLN A 69 13.96 -3.55 -16.28
C GLN A 69 13.77 -4.94 -16.89
N PHE A 70 13.15 -5.87 -16.15
CA PHE A 70 12.90 -7.23 -16.62
C PHE A 70 12.08 -7.23 -17.91
N ARG A 71 11.11 -6.31 -18.04
CA ARG A 71 10.34 -6.11 -19.28
C ARG A 71 11.22 -5.89 -20.51
N ASN A 72 12.34 -5.19 -20.34
CA ASN A 72 13.24 -4.81 -21.42
C ASN A 72 14.47 -5.75 -21.51
N SER A 73 14.60 -6.69 -20.59
CA SER A 73 15.72 -7.62 -20.56
C SER A 73 15.53 -8.73 -21.59
N LYS A 74 16.45 -8.80 -22.56
CA LYS A 74 16.42 -9.82 -23.62
C LYS A 74 16.87 -11.19 -23.13
N ALA A 75 17.77 -11.22 -22.15
CA ALA A 75 18.36 -12.44 -21.64
C ALA A 75 18.78 -12.28 -20.17
N PRO A 76 17.81 -12.20 -19.21
CA PRO A 76 18.17 -12.15 -17.80
C PRO A 76 18.96 -13.41 -17.41
N GLU A 77 19.92 -13.29 -16.51
CA GLU A 77 20.60 -14.48 -15.98
C GLU A 77 19.68 -15.25 -15.01
N ASP A 78 19.87 -16.56 -14.92
CA ASP A 78 19.17 -17.34 -13.91
C ASP A 78 19.74 -17.10 -12.51
N GLY A 79 18.87 -17.25 -11.51
CA GLY A 79 19.20 -17.09 -10.11
C GLY A 79 17.93 -16.95 -9.29
N TYR A 80 18.07 -16.52 -8.05
CA TYR A 80 16.97 -16.29 -7.13
C TYR A 80 17.19 -15.03 -6.30
N THR A 81 16.13 -14.55 -5.67
CA THR A 81 16.13 -13.39 -4.77
C THR A 81 15.35 -13.71 -3.52
N PHE A 82 15.88 -13.30 -2.36
CA PHE A 82 15.10 -13.15 -1.14
C PHE A 82 14.76 -11.68 -0.95
N GLN A 83 13.51 -11.29 -1.17
CA GLN A 83 13.04 -9.94 -0.84
C GLN A 83 12.65 -9.88 0.64
N LEU A 84 13.22 -8.92 1.36
CA LEU A 84 13.09 -8.76 2.80
C LEU A 84 12.23 -7.55 3.13
N ILE A 85 11.20 -7.75 3.94
CA ILE A 85 10.18 -6.73 4.21
C ILE A 85 9.95 -6.65 5.72
N ALA A 86 10.21 -5.48 6.31
CA ALA A 86 9.74 -5.18 7.65
C ALA A 86 8.21 -4.98 7.60
N VAL A 87 7.43 -5.94 8.08
CA VAL A 87 5.96 -5.95 7.97
C VAL A 87 5.24 -5.30 9.14
N ARG A 88 5.97 -5.00 10.21
CA ARG A 88 5.47 -4.25 11.37
C ARG A 88 6.39 -3.07 11.68
N PRO A 89 6.68 -2.20 10.69
CA PRO A 89 7.66 -1.14 10.85
C PRO A 89 7.24 -0.17 11.95
N LYS A 90 8.22 0.36 12.65
CA LYS A 90 8.08 1.44 13.64
C LYS A 90 8.25 2.81 13.00
N SER A 91 8.96 2.89 11.89
CA SER A 91 9.13 4.10 11.12
C SER A 91 7.80 4.61 10.59
N ARG A 92 7.64 5.93 10.54
CA ARG A 92 6.46 6.62 10.03
C ARG A 92 6.88 7.74 9.10
N GLY A 93 6.07 7.92 8.06
CA GLY A 93 6.20 8.99 7.08
C GLY A 93 4.97 9.90 7.06
N GLU A 94 4.94 10.80 6.10
CA GLU A 94 3.88 11.76 5.90
C GLU A 94 3.64 12.07 4.41
N ILE A 95 2.43 12.52 4.12
CA ILE A 95 2.04 13.05 2.81
C ILE A 95 1.47 14.45 2.99
N ARG A 96 1.93 15.40 2.18
CA ARG A 96 1.46 16.79 2.21
C ARG A 96 1.16 17.29 0.81
N ILE A 97 0.08 18.06 0.67
CA ILE A 97 -0.15 18.83 -0.55
C ILE A 97 0.85 19.98 -0.62
N ASN A 98 1.39 20.26 -1.80
CA ASN A 98 2.34 21.35 -2.03
C ASN A 98 1.67 22.59 -2.67
N SER A 99 0.41 22.45 -3.08
CA SER A 99 -0.32 23.48 -3.81
C SER A 99 -1.82 23.23 -3.71
N SER A 100 -2.61 24.27 -3.94
CA SER A 100 -4.05 24.15 -4.21
C SER A 100 -4.36 23.63 -5.62
N ASN A 101 -3.38 23.61 -6.53
CA ASN A 101 -3.54 23.02 -7.86
C ASN A 101 -3.44 21.49 -7.78
N THR A 102 -4.53 20.80 -8.13
CA THR A 102 -4.66 19.33 -8.07
C THR A 102 -3.75 18.58 -9.06
N HIS A 103 -3.16 19.27 -10.03
CA HIS A 103 -2.16 18.69 -10.94
C HIS A 103 -0.74 18.67 -10.38
N VAL A 104 -0.49 19.40 -9.29
CA VAL A 104 0.82 19.41 -8.62
C VAL A 104 0.91 18.17 -7.72
N LYS A 105 1.96 17.38 -7.91
CA LYS A 105 2.20 16.17 -7.09
C LYS A 105 2.38 16.54 -5.61
N PRO A 106 1.82 15.75 -4.67
CA PRO A 106 2.07 15.94 -3.25
C PRO A 106 3.53 15.62 -2.91
N SER A 107 4.02 16.17 -1.79
CA SER A 107 5.24 15.69 -1.15
C SER A 107 4.92 14.40 -0.41
N ILE A 108 5.73 13.36 -0.63
CA ILE A 108 5.62 12.07 0.05
C ILE A 108 6.98 11.76 0.66
N ASP A 109 7.02 11.71 1.99
CA ASP A 109 8.14 11.16 2.73
C ASP A 109 7.67 9.87 3.40
N MET A 110 8.21 8.73 3.00
CA MET A 110 7.83 7.44 3.59
C MET A 110 8.46 7.20 4.97
N GLY A 111 9.46 8.00 5.35
CA GLY A 111 10.18 7.88 6.60
C GLY A 111 10.95 6.56 6.76
N TYR A 112 11.29 5.88 5.67
CA TYR A 112 11.95 4.57 5.76
C TYR A 112 13.22 4.63 6.60
N LEU A 113 13.39 3.62 7.46
CA LEU A 113 14.57 3.42 8.30
C LEU A 113 14.84 4.54 9.32
N ASN A 114 13.87 5.41 9.61
CA ASN A 114 14.02 6.42 10.66
C ASN A 114 13.94 5.83 12.09
N ASN A 115 13.55 4.56 12.22
CA ASN A 115 13.60 3.80 13.46
C ASN A 115 14.61 2.65 13.38
N SER A 116 15.49 2.55 14.39
CA SER A 116 16.52 1.52 14.46
C SER A 116 15.99 0.09 14.54
N ALA A 117 14.75 -0.12 15.01
CA ALA A 117 14.13 -1.44 15.03
C ALA A 117 13.93 -1.97 13.60
N ASP A 118 13.51 -1.11 12.66
CA ASP A 118 13.26 -1.51 11.27
C ASP A 118 14.57 -1.85 10.55
N VAL A 119 15.62 -1.07 10.82
CA VAL A 119 16.98 -1.35 10.36
C VAL A 119 17.42 -2.72 10.86
N ARG A 120 17.25 -3.00 12.16
CA ARG A 120 17.63 -4.28 12.76
C ARG A 120 16.87 -5.45 12.14
N THR A 121 15.56 -5.33 11.94
CA THR A 121 14.73 -6.34 11.28
C THR A 121 15.26 -6.68 9.89
N LEU A 122 15.64 -5.67 9.09
CA LEU A 122 16.15 -5.88 7.73
C LEU A 122 17.58 -6.45 7.74
N THR A 123 18.46 -5.97 8.63
CA THR A 123 19.83 -6.49 8.78
C THR A 123 19.82 -7.97 9.18
N GLU A 124 18.99 -8.36 10.15
CA GLU A 124 18.79 -9.77 10.50
C GLU A 124 18.19 -10.57 9.34
N GLY A 125 17.30 -9.94 8.56
CA GLY A 125 16.77 -10.55 7.33
C GLY A 125 17.85 -10.89 6.31
N VAL A 126 18.84 -10.02 6.09
CA VAL A 126 19.96 -10.29 5.18
C VAL A 126 20.80 -11.47 5.67
N LYS A 127 21.12 -11.49 6.97
CA LYS A 127 21.85 -12.59 7.59
C LYS A 127 21.09 -13.92 7.47
N LEU A 128 19.78 -13.88 7.71
CA LEU A 128 18.91 -15.05 7.57
C LEU A 128 18.82 -15.53 6.12
N ALA A 129 18.70 -14.62 5.14
CA ALA A 129 18.70 -14.97 3.72
C ALA A 129 20.00 -15.67 3.30
N ARG A 130 21.15 -15.19 3.80
CA ARG A 130 22.46 -15.85 3.59
C ARG A 130 22.52 -17.23 4.23
N GLN A 131 21.98 -17.38 5.45
CA GLN A 131 21.89 -18.68 6.10
C GLN A 131 20.99 -19.65 5.31
N LEU A 132 19.84 -19.17 4.81
CA LEU A 132 18.93 -19.97 3.98
C LEU A 132 19.61 -20.43 2.68
N GLY A 133 20.39 -19.57 2.04
CA GLY A 133 21.16 -19.93 0.86
C GLY A 133 22.23 -20.99 1.14
N LYS A 134 22.77 -21.06 2.35
CA LYS A 134 23.82 -22.04 2.73
C LYS A 134 23.26 -23.38 3.26
N ASN A 135 21.94 -23.58 3.24
CA ASN A 135 21.34 -24.82 3.73
C ASN A 135 21.58 -26.00 2.77
N VAL A 136 21.58 -27.21 3.34
CA VAL A 136 21.69 -28.47 2.59
C VAL A 136 20.57 -28.58 1.57
N GLY A 137 20.91 -28.97 0.33
CA GLY A 137 19.99 -29.11 -0.80
C GLY A 137 19.96 -27.92 -1.76
N TRP A 138 20.73 -26.86 -1.48
CA TRP A 138 20.85 -25.69 -2.35
C TRP A 138 22.12 -25.70 -3.21
N GLU A 139 23.03 -26.66 -3.01
CA GLU A 139 24.38 -26.66 -3.56
C GLU A 139 24.43 -26.51 -5.09
N GLU A 140 23.49 -27.12 -5.81
CA GLU A 140 23.41 -27.03 -7.28
C GLU A 140 22.88 -25.69 -7.80
N TYR A 141 22.23 -24.89 -6.94
CA TYR A 141 21.65 -23.60 -7.28
C TYR A 141 22.48 -22.41 -6.76
N LEU A 142 23.49 -22.68 -5.93
CA LEU A 142 24.32 -21.65 -5.33
C LEU A 142 25.33 -21.12 -6.35
N GLY A 143 25.13 -19.85 -6.72
CA GLY A 143 26.16 -19.04 -7.37
C GLY A 143 26.82 -18.09 -6.38
N GLU A 144 27.59 -17.15 -6.93
CA GLU A 144 28.12 -16.03 -6.15
C GLU A 144 27.00 -15.07 -5.73
N GLU A 145 27.04 -14.60 -4.49
CA GLU A 145 26.10 -13.59 -3.99
C GLU A 145 26.33 -12.26 -4.72
N VAL A 146 25.32 -11.80 -5.47
CA VAL A 146 25.41 -10.54 -6.22
C VAL A 146 25.02 -9.34 -5.39
N TYR A 147 23.98 -9.47 -4.56
CA TYR A 147 23.49 -8.40 -3.68
C TYR A 147 23.18 -8.97 -2.29
N PRO A 148 23.64 -8.30 -1.21
CA PRO A 148 24.44 -7.07 -1.18
C PRO A 148 25.89 -7.24 -1.67
N GLY A 149 26.31 -8.48 -1.95
CA GLY A 149 27.67 -8.81 -2.36
C GLY A 149 28.49 -9.39 -1.21
N ILE A 150 29.52 -10.17 -1.55
CA ILE A 150 30.33 -10.91 -0.58
C ILE A 150 31.16 -10.00 0.35
N ASP A 151 31.43 -8.76 -0.03
CA ASP A 151 32.24 -7.83 0.77
C ASP A 151 31.42 -7.13 1.87
N VAL A 152 30.09 -7.12 1.78
CA VAL A 152 29.20 -6.50 2.77
C VAL A 152 28.95 -7.48 3.91
N GLN A 153 29.68 -7.38 5.03
CA GLN A 153 29.65 -8.42 6.09
C GLN A 153 29.14 -7.92 7.44
N SER A 154 29.58 -6.74 7.86
CA SER A 154 29.21 -6.15 9.14
C SER A 154 27.79 -5.59 9.14
N ASP A 155 27.19 -5.47 10.33
CA ASP A 155 25.85 -4.89 10.50
C ASP A 155 25.78 -3.45 9.98
N ALA A 156 26.88 -2.70 10.09
CA ALA A 156 26.98 -1.34 9.59
C ALA A 156 26.96 -1.29 8.05
N GLU A 157 27.72 -2.17 7.40
CA GLU A 157 27.73 -2.26 5.92
C GLU A 157 26.38 -2.75 5.39
N ILE A 158 25.76 -3.74 6.04
CA ILE A 158 24.43 -4.21 5.67
C ILE A 158 23.38 -3.10 5.83
N HIS A 159 23.47 -2.31 6.90
CA HIS A 159 22.60 -1.17 7.10
C HIS A 159 22.78 -0.12 5.99
N GLU A 160 24.02 0.24 5.67
CA GLU A 160 24.29 1.21 4.59
C GLU A 160 23.79 0.70 3.23
N TYR A 161 23.96 -0.60 2.94
CA TYR A 161 23.33 -1.24 1.79
C TYR A 161 21.80 -1.07 1.83
N ALA A 162 21.15 -1.46 2.93
CA ALA A 162 19.70 -1.36 3.06
C ALA A 162 19.19 0.08 2.87
N LYS A 163 19.90 1.08 3.39
CA LYS A 163 19.57 2.49 3.23
C LYS A 163 19.63 2.94 1.77
N ASN A 164 20.60 2.45 1.01
CA ASN A 164 20.78 2.82 -0.40
C ASN A 164 19.87 2.03 -1.35
N THR A 165 19.25 0.94 -0.89
CA THR A 165 18.47 0.03 -1.76
C THR A 165 17.04 -0.20 -1.28
N VAL A 166 16.64 0.43 -0.16
CA VAL A 166 15.28 0.31 0.39
C VAL A 166 14.27 0.81 -0.63
N HIS A 167 13.20 0.05 -0.76
CA HIS A 167 12.09 0.35 -1.66
C HIS A 167 10.77 -0.08 -1.03
N SER A 168 9.68 0.46 -1.58
CA SER A 168 8.34 0.17 -1.09
C SER A 168 7.94 -1.27 -1.41
N ALA A 169 7.35 -1.96 -0.43
CA ALA A 169 6.59 -3.20 -0.65
C ALA A 169 5.13 -2.92 -1.09
N ASN A 170 4.79 -1.66 -1.38
CA ASN A 170 3.49 -1.18 -1.89
C ASN A 170 2.31 -1.38 -0.93
N ALA A 171 2.54 -1.19 0.38
CA ALA A 171 1.56 -1.41 1.44
C ALA A 171 1.32 -0.16 2.32
N GLY A 172 1.23 1.03 1.73
CA GLY A 172 0.99 2.29 2.46
C GLY A 172 -0.39 2.35 3.12
N VAL A 173 -0.44 2.83 4.37
CA VAL A 173 -1.65 2.93 5.20
C VAL A 173 -1.55 4.10 6.19
N GLY A 174 -2.67 4.45 6.84
CA GLY A 174 -2.67 5.23 8.08
C GLY A 174 -2.62 6.76 7.95
N THR A 175 -2.63 7.31 6.74
CA THR A 175 -2.59 8.77 6.50
C THR A 175 -3.86 9.51 6.92
N CYS A 176 -5.00 8.81 7.02
CA CYS A 176 -6.28 9.31 7.53
C CYS A 176 -6.75 8.45 8.71
N ARG A 177 -5.86 8.23 9.68
CA ARG A 177 -6.01 7.27 10.78
C ARG A 177 -7.40 7.30 11.44
N MET A 178 -8.03 6.14 11.57
CA MET A 178 -9.23 5.96 12.36
C MET A 178 -8.91 6.01 13.87
N GLY A 179 -9.76 6.64 14.68
CA GLY A 179 -9.60 6.61 16.13
C GLY A 179 -10.55 7.54 16.89
N THR A 180 -10.32 7.63 18.20
CA THR A 180 -11.03 8.52 19.13
C THR A 180 -10.11 9.54 19.80
N GLY A 181 -8.80 9.48 19.51
CA GLY A 181 -7.79 10.41 20.04
C GLY A 181 -7.61 11.65 19.16
N ASN A 182 -6.80 12.60 19.63
CA ASN A 182 -6.55 13.88 18.96
C ASN A 182 -5.84 13.75 17.59
N ASP A 183 -5.17 12.63 17.35
CA ASP A 183 -4.47 12.28 16.12
C ASP A 183 -5.34 11.41 15.18
N ALA A 184 -6.65 11.34 15.42
CA ALA A 184 -7.59 10.69 14.50
C ALA A 184 -8.07 11.67 13.42
N VAL A 185 -8.21 11.17 12.20
CA VAL A 185 -8.81 11.90 11.06
C VAL A 185 -10.25 11.46 10.85
N VAL A 186 -10.53 10.17 11.08
CA VAL A 186 -11.88 9.62 11.00
C VAL A 186 -12.30 8.93 12.30
N THR A 187 -13.59 8.95 12.59
CA THR A 187 -14.18 8.22 13.72
C THR A 187 -14.13 6.70 13.48
N PRO A 188 -14.41 5.85 14.50
CA PRO A 188 -14.57 4.40 14.31
C PRO A 188 -15.67 3.98 13.32
N SER A 189 -16.57 4.91 12.96
CA SER A 189 -17.58 4.72 11.90
C SER A 189 -17.12 5.26 10.54
N LEU A 190 -15.82 5.53 10.39
CA LEU A 190 -15.15 6.05 9.20
C LEU A 190 -15.57 7.44 8.76
N GLU A 191 -16.20 8.21 9.66
CA GLU A 191 -16.66 9.58 9.38
C GLU A 191 -15.53 10.58 9.58
N VAL A 192 -15.36 11.48 8.61
CA VAL A 192 -14.35 12.56 8.72
C VAL A 192 -14.72 13.48 9.87
N ILE A 193 -13.81 13.62 10.82
CA ILE A 193 -14.04 14.45 12.00
C ILE A 193 -14.18 15.91 11.57
N GLY A 194 -15.25 16.58 12.03
CA GLY A 194 -15.54 17.97 11.70
C GLY A 194 -16.26 18.17 10.36
N VAL A 195 -16.50 17.12 9.56
CA VAL A 195 -17.18 17.21 8.26
C VAL A 195 -18.39 16.28 8.22
N LYS A 196 -19.57 16.83 7.90
CA LYS A 196 -20.82 16.05 7.83
C LYS A 196 -20.89 15.26 6.52
N ASN A 197 -21.43 14.05 6.59
CA ASN A 197 -21.75 13.19 5.44
C ASN A 197 -20.54 12.83 4.55
N VAL A 198 -19.32 12.85 5.10
CA VAL A 198 -18.10 12.42 4.40
C VAL A 198 -17.45 11.28 5.17
N ARG A 199 -17.04 10.24 4.45
CA ARG A 199 -16.33 9.07 4.99
C ARG A 199 -15.12 8.73 4.14
N VAL A 200 -14.13 8.08 4.75
CA VAL A 200 -12.97 7.51 4.05
C VAL A 200 -13.02 5.99 4.19
N GLY A 201 -13.05 5.28 3.06
CA GLY A 201 -13.27 3.82 3.00
C GLY A 201 -12.11 3.07 2.39
N ASP A 202 -10.87 3.53 2.58
CA ASP A 202 -9.66 2.96 1.98
C ASP A 202 -8.57 2.65 3.03
N SER A 203 -7.38 2.27 2.59
CA SER A 203 -6.27 1.86 3.46
C SER A 203 -5.73 2.97 4.37
N SER A 204 -6.02 4.24 4.06
CA SER A 204 -5.54 5.39 4.86
C SER A 204 -6.11 5.39 6.28
N VAL A 205 -7.24 4.73 6.54
CA VAL A 205 -7.88 4.70 7.85
C VAL A 205 -7.30 3.64 8.79
N ILE A 206 -6.51 2.70 8.27
CA ILE A 206 -5.94 1.59 9.04
C ILE A 206 -4.98 2.13 10.10
N CYS A 207 -5.29 1.91 11.38
CA CYS A 207 -4.58 2.51 12.52
C CYS A 207 -3.13 2.02 12.67
N THR A 208 -2.95 0.71 12.49
CA THR A 208 -1.65 0.03 12.58
C THR A 208 -1.58 -0.92 11.41
N ILE A 209 -0.48 -0.84 10.65
CA ILE A 209 -0.29 -1.71 9.49
C ILE A 209 -0.37 -3.19 9.90
N PRO A 210 -1.20 -4.00 9.23
CA PRO A 210 -1.27 -5.43 9.49
C PRO A 210 0.00 -6.10 9.00
N GLY A 211 0.36 -7.22 9.64
CA GLY A 211 1.51 -8.02 9.26
C GLY A 211 1.30 -8.77 7.95
N GLY A 212 1.49 -8.10 6.81
CA GLY A 212 1.31 -8.67 5.49
C GLY A 212 0.86 -7.62 4.46
N GLN A 213 0.23 -8.09 3.38
CA GLN A 213 -0.28 -7.21 2.33
C GLN A 213 -1.59 -6.53 2.74
N THR A 214 -1.77 -5.29 2.31
CA THR A 214 -2.87 -4.44 2.78
C THR A 214 -4.12 -4.48 1.90
N ALA A 215 -4.09 -5.19 0.76
CA ALA A 215 -5.23 -5.30 -0.14
C ALA A 215 -6.47 -5.90 0.55
N THR A 216 -6.34 -7.06 1.20
CA THR A 216 -7.47 -7.70 1.89
C THR A 216 -8.03 -6.86 3.04
N PRO A 217 -7.20 -6.29 3.95
CA PRO A 217 -7.66 -5.30 4.93
C PRO A 217 -8.39 -4.11 4.30
N THR A 218 -7.91 -3.61 3.16
CA THR A 218 -8.53 -2.47 2.45
C THR A 218 -9.92 -2.82 1.94
N VAL A 219 -10.09 -3.99 1.32
CA VAL A 219 -11.40 -4.50 0.88
C VAL A 219 -12.35 -4.63 2.07
N MET A 220 -11.88 -5.16 3.21
CA MET A 220 -12.67 -5.26 4.42
C MET A 220 -13.15 -3.89 4.92
N ILE A 221 -12.26 -2.88 4.94
CA ILE A 221 -12.62 -1.51 5.30
C ILE A 221 -13.66 -0.93 4.33
N ALA A 222 -13.51 -1.15 3.03
CA ALA A 222 -14.45 -0.68 2.02
C ALA A 222 -15.85 -1.31 2.21
N GLU A 223 -15.92 -2.62 2.42
CA GLU A 223 -17.18 -3.34 2.73
C GLU A 223 -17.83 -2.80 4.01
N ARG A 224 -17.02 -2.54 5.04
CA ARG A 224 -17.51 -1.96 6.30
C ARG A 224 -18.06 -0.54 6.10
N CYS A 225 -17.37 0.27 5.31
CA CYS A 225 -17.82 1.61 4.94
C CYS A 225 -19.16 1.56 4.18
N ALA A 226 -19.30 0.65 3.21
CA ALA A 226 -20.54 0.43 2.48
C ALA A 226 -21.70 0.05 3.41
N ALA A 227 -21.45 -0.83 4.39
CA ALA A 227 -22.44 -1.19 5.41
C ALA A 227 -22.87 0.01 6.27
N PHE A 228 -21.94 0.88 6.68
CA PHE A 228 -22.28 2.12 7.40
C PHE A 228 -23.08 3.09 6.54
N VAL A 229 -22.81 3.17 5.24
CA VAL A 229 -23.59 4.03 4.33
C VAL A 229 -25.00 3.48 4.16
N ARG A 230 -25.17 2.15 4.05
CA ARG A 230 -26.48 1.51 3.93
C ARG A 230 -27.31 1.63 5.20
N SER A 231 -26.71 1.47 6.38
CA SER A 231 -27.43 1.60 7.66
C SER A 231 -27.95 3.02 7.90
N MET A 232 -27.26 4.04 7.37
CA MET A 232 -27.76 5.42 7.38
C MET A 232 -28.99 5.58 6.49
N LYS A 233 -29.02 4.99 5.29
CA LYS A 233 -30.21 5.04 4.41
C LYS A 233 -31.44 4.44 5.08
N ASN A 234 -31.28 3.39 5.88
CA ASN A 234 -32.36 2.77 6.65
C ASN A 234 -32.78 3.58 7.88
N LYS A 235 -32.04 4.64 8.23
CA LYS A 235 -32.31 5.55 9.37
C LYS A 235 -32.78 6.94 8.93
N ILE A 236 -32.81 7.25 7.63
CA ILE A 236 -33.41 8.50 7.14
C ILE A 236 -34.93 8.30 7.21
N PRO A 237 -35.67 9.04 8.06
CA PRO A 237 -37.12 9.07 7.97
C PRO A 237 -37.49 9.54 6.57
N THR A 238 -38.34 8.80 5.87
CA THR A 238 -38.82 9.08 4.51
C THR A 238 -39.59 10.40 4.37
N ALA A 239 -39.70 11.20 5.43
CA ALA A 239 -40.38 12.48 5.43
C ALA A 239 -39.40 13.62 5.68
N PHE A 240 -38.84 14.17 4.60
CA PHE A 240 -38.58 15.61 4.59
C PHE A 240 -39.94 16.30 4.51
N HIS A 241 -40.56 16.55 5.67
CA HIS A 241 -41.69 17.47 5.75
C HIS A 241 -41.14 18.89 5.53
N VAL A 242 -41.11 19.31 4.26
CA VAL A 242 -40.96 20.73 3.94
C VAL A 242 -42.28 21.38 4.34
N GLU A 243 -42.32 22.01 5.51
CA GLU A 243 -43.36 22.99 5.81
C GLU A 243 -43.28 24.08 4.76
N LYS A 244 -44.21 24.04 3.80
CA LYS A 244 -44.46 25.17 2.91
C LYS A 244 -45.00 26.30 3.78
N LYS A 245 -44.10 27.17 4.25
CA LYS A 245 -44.47 28.44 4.85
C LYS A 245 -45.28 29.22 3.81
N LYS A 246 -46.60 29.27 4.00
CA LYS A 246 -47.54 29.99 3.15
C LYS A 246 -47.15 31.48 3.23
N ILE A 247 -46.48 31.99 2.20
CA ILE A 247 -46.27 33.43 2.06
C ILE A 247 -47.64 34.01 1.74
N THR A 248 -48.34 34.51 2.75
CA THR A 248 -49.52 35.34 2.56
C THR A 248 -49.06 36.71 2.11
N SER A 249 -49.21 37.00 0.82
CA SER A 249 -49.04 38.34 0.27
C SER A 249 -50.19 39.23 0.75
N SER A 250 -50.00 39.99 1.82
CA SER A 250 -50.87 41.13 2.15
C SER A 250 -50.34 42.38 1.46
N SER A 251 -50.74 42.63 0.21
CA SER A 251 -50.64 43.96 -0.38
C SER A 251 -51.99 44.66 -0.25
N SER A 252 -52.11 45.48 0.79
CA SER A 252 -53.25 46.38 0.98
C SER A 252 -53.18 47.53 -0.03
N SER A 253 -54.20 47.63 -0.87
CA SER A 253 -54.43 48.78 -1.75
C SER A 253 -54.81 50.00 -0.91
N LYS A 254 -53.93 51.00 -0.80
CA LYS A 254 -54.33 52.35 -0.38
C LYS A 254 -54.93 53.07 -1.59
N LYS A 255 -56.26 53.16 -1.62
CA LYS A 255 -56.99 54.16 -2.43
C LYS A 255 -56.71 55.55 -1.83
N ALA A 256 -56.13 56.44 -2.63
CA ALA A 256 -56.12 57.86 -2.34
C ALA A 256 -57.37 58.48 -2.99
N THR A 257 -58.32 58.90 -2.16
CA THR A 257 -59.40 59.82 -2.52
C THR A 257 -59.37 60.95 -1.51
N ALA A 258 -59.01 62.15 -1.97
CA ALA A 258 -59.29 63.39 -1.28
C ALA A 258 -59.69 64.42 -2.35
N ALA A 259 -60.97 64.80 -2.30
CA ALA A 259 -61.52 65.91 -3.04
C ALA A 259 -62.02 66.97 -2.04
N ALA A 260 -61.86 68.22 -2.45
CA ALA A 260 -62.57 69.44 -2.06
C ALA A 260 -62.13 70.18 -0.78
N GLY A 261 -61.79 71.47 -1.00
CA GLY A 261 -61.58 72.49 0.02
C GLY A 261 -61.20 73.84 -0.58
N THR A 262 -62.21 74.53 -1.12
CA THR A 262 -62.38 75.97 -1.41
C THR A 262 -61.40 76.98 -0.79
N ALA A 263 -60.81 77.85 -1.61
CA ALA A 263 -61.01 79.32 -1.70
C ALA A 263 -60.05 79.91 -2.75
#